data_AF-A0A9D9BZZ5-F1
#
_entry.id   AF-A0A9D9BZZ5-F1
#
_cell.length_a   1.000
_cell.length_b   1.000
_cell.length_c   1.000
_cell.angle_alpha   90.00
_cell.angle_beta   90.00
_cell.angle_gamma   90.00
#
_symmetry.space_group_name_H-M   'P 1'
#
loop_
_entity.id
_entity.type
_entity.pdbx_description
1 polymer ?
#
loop_
_entity_poly.entity_id
_entity_poly.type
_entity_poly.pdbx_seq_one_letter_code
_entity_poly.pdbx_strand_id
1 'polypeptide(L)' 'MKDIKLKEMPDFSKPRERAMEVGVSNLADYELLAIILGTGSRDLDVLDLSKKLLIEAGSLTSLLDLTITEL' A
#
# COMPACT_ATOMS: atom_id res chain seq x y z
N MET A 1 11.03 9.07 10.91
CA MET A 1 11.98 8.05 10.39
C MET A 1 11.69 7.93 8.91
N LYS A 2 12.71 7.88 8.05
CA LYS A 2 12.51 7.81 6.60
C LYS A 2 12.23 6.34 6.29
N ASP A 3 11.00 6.00 5.89
CA ASP A 3 10.65 4.63 5.48
C ASP A 3 11.62 4.17 4.38
N ILE A 4 12.05 2.91 4.47
CA ILE A 4 12.90 2.29 3.46
C ILE A 4 12.10 2.28 2.15
N LYS A 5 12.67 2.84 1.07
CA LYS A 5 11.99 2.85 -0.22
C LYS A 5 11.69 1.43 -0.65
N LEU A 6 10.55 1.18 -1.31
CA LEU A 6 10.18 -0.16 -1.79
C LEU A 6 11.32 -0.88 -2.56
N LYS A 7 12.15 -0.14 -3.31
CA LYS A 7 13.28 -0.68 -4.06
C LYS A 7 14.44 -1.19 -3.19
N GLU A 8 14.58 -0.65 -1.98
CA GLU A 8 15.61 -0.99 -1.00
C GLU A 8 15.15 -2.05 0.00
N MET A 9 13.84 -2.40 -0.03
CA MET A 9 13.31 -3.48 0.77
C MET A 9 13.88 -4.83 0.29
N PRO A 10 14.25 -5.72 1.22
CA PRO A 10 14.56 -7.11 0.88
C PRO A 10 13.39 -7.76 0.15
N ASP A 11 13.66 -8.70 -0.75
CA ASP A 11 12.62 -9.35 -1.56
C ASP A 11 11.53 -9.98 -0.69
N PHE A 12 11.89 -10.68 0.38
CA PHE A 12 10.92 -11.28 1.32
C PHE A 12 10.01 -10.26 2.05
N SER A 13 10.40 -8.99 2.04
CA SER A 13 9.62 -7.89 2.65
C SER A 13 8.73 -7.19 1.64
N LYS A 14 8.98 -7.37 0.33
CA LYS A 14 8.17 -6.72 -0.71
C LYS A 14 6.79 -7.38 -0.75
N PRO A 15 5.72 -6.59 -0.94
CA PRO A 15 4.36 -7.10 -0.79
C PRO A 15 4.02 -8.30 -1.67
N ARG A 16 4.44 -8.31 -2.95
CA ARG A 16 4.08 -9.39 -3.88
C ARG A 16 4.79 -10.69 -3.53
N GLU A 17 6.07 -10.59 -3.24
CA GLU A 17 6.93 -11.69 -2.85
C GLU A 17 6.49 -12.28 -1.51
N ARG A 18 6.23 -11.42 -0.52
CA ARG A 18 5.64 -11.82 0.77
C ARG A 18 4.27 -12.49 0.58
N ALA A 19 3.41 -11.96 -0.30
CA ALA A 19 2.12 -12.60 -0.59
C ALA A 19 2.26 -13.99 -1.21
N MET A 20 3.29 -14.21 -2.03
CA MET A 20 3.59 -15.55 -2.58
C MET A 20 4.12 -16.51 -1.51
N GLU A 21 4.86 -16.01 -0.52
CA GLU A 21 5.45 -16.83 0.54
C GLU A 21 4.47 -17.18 1.65
N VAL A 22 3.75 -16.19 2.19
CA VAL A 22 2.88 -16.35 3.37
C VAL A 22 1.39 -16.26 3.05
N GLY A 23 1.02 -15.98 1.80
CA GLY A 23 -0.37 -15.79 1.39
C GLY A 23 -0.91 -14.38 1.65
N VAL A 24 -1.80 -13.92 0.77
CA VAL A 24 -2.39 -12.57 0.82
C VAL A 24 -3.14 -12.25 2.11
N SER A 25 -3.69 -13.25 2.80
CA SER A 25 -4.39 -13.07 4.08
C SER A 25 -3.48 -12.63 5.23
N ASN A 26 -2.16 -12.74 5.06
CA ASN A 26 -1.14 -12.37 6.06
C ASN A 26 -0.49 -11.00 5.76
N LEU A 27 -1.03 -10.27 4.79
CA LEU A 27 -0.62 -8.92 4.46
C LEU A 27 -1.53 -7.92 5.18
N ALA A 28 -0.96 -6.77 5.50
CA ALA A 28 -1.73 -5.64 5.96
C ALA A 28 -2.51 -5.00 4.80
N ASP A 29 -3.60 -4.34 5.13
CA ASP A 29 -4.48 -3.62 4.20
C ASP A 29 -3.73 -2.67 3.24
N TYR A 30 -2.73 -1.94 3.75
CA TYR A 30 -1.91 -1.04 2.93
C TYR A 30 -1.00 -1.80 1.95
N GLU A 31 -0.57 -3.02 2.29
CA GLU A 31 0.23 -3.86 1.39
C GLU A 31 -0.65 -4.40 0.26
N LEU A 32 -1.87 -4.84 0.59
CA LEU A 32 -2.85 -5.27 -0.39
C LEU A 32 -3.20 -4.14 -1.37
N LEU A 33 -3.48 -2.94 -0.83
CA LEU A 33 -3.74 -1.76 -1.63
C LEU A 33 -2.53 -1.41 -2.51
N ALA A 34 -1.31 -1.52 -1.98
CA ALA A 34 -0.09 -1.24 -2.75
C ALA A 34 0.10 -2.22 -3.91
N ILE A 35 -0.24 -3.50 -3.72
CA ILE A 35 -0.23 -4.50 -4.79
C ILE A 35 -1.21 -4.12 -5.90
N ILE A 36 -2.42 -3.69 -5.54
CA ILE A 36 -3.49 -3.29 -6.47
C ILE A 36 -3.10 -2.02 -7.24
N LEU A 37 -2.59 -1.00 -6.56
CA LEU A 37 -2.15 0.24 -7.20
C LEU A 37 -0.96 0.00 -8.14
N GLY A 38 -0.04 -0.89 -7.76
CA GLY A 38 1.10 -1.32 -8.57
C GLY A 38 2.21 -0.28 -8.74
N THR A 39 1.89 1.02 -8.69
CA THR A 39 2.83 2.14 -8.78
C THR A 39 2.44 3.27 -7.83
N GLY A 40 3.44 3.98 -7.33
CA GLY A 40 3.25 5.18 -6.52
C GLY A 40 2.95 6.42 -7.36
N SER A 41 3.02 7.58 -6.72
CA SER A 41 2.91 8.88 -7.38
C SER A 41 4.30 9.45 -7.72
N ARG A 42 4.37 10.72 -8.13
CA ARG A 42 5.64 11.41 -8.33
C ARG A 42 6.42 11.57 -7.02
N ASP A 43 5.71 11.79 -5.92
CA ASP A 43 6.28 12.21 -4.64
C ASP A 43 6.32 11.08 -3.60
N LEU A 44 5.44 10.07 -3.75
CA LEU A 44 5.30 8.96 -2.83
C LEU A 44 5.50 7.64 -3.56
N ASP A 45 6.19 6.69 -2.93
CA ASP A 45 6.16 5.33 -3.42
C ASP A 45 4.80 4.68 -3.15
N VAL A 46 4.56 3.52 -3.75
CA VAL A 46 3.25 2.87 -3.70
C VAL A 46 2.83 2.47 -2.28
N LEU A 47 3.78 2.12 -1.40
CA LEU A 47 3.46 1.75 -0.02
C LEU A 47 3.08 2.97 0.79
N ASP A 48 3.83 4.07 0.66
CA ASP A 48 3.52 5.31 1.34
C ASP A 48 2.21 5.92 0.84
N LEU A 49 1.94 5.84 -0.47
CA LEU A 49 0.67 6.25 -1.04
C LEU A 49 -0.50 5.42 -0.48
N SER A 50 -0.37 4.10 -0.42
CA SER A 50 -1.41 3.24 0.14
C SER A 50 -1.68 3.50 1.62
N LYS A 51 -0.62 3.72 2.42
CA LYS A 51 -0.78 4.11 3.83
C LYS A 51 -1.52 5.44 3.95
N LYS A 52 -1.13 6.45 3.16
CA LYS A 52 -1.76 7.78 3.16
C LYS A 52 -3.25 7.68 2.85
N LEU A 53 -3.62 6.97 1.79
CA LEU A 53 -5.02 6.79 1.37
C LEU A 53 -5.85 6.11 2.45
N LEU A 54 -5.31 5.08 3.13
CA LEU A 54 -6.03 4.40 4.20
C LEU A 54 -6.17 5.25 5.46
N ILE A 55 -5.19 6.10 5.77
CA ILE A 55 -5.28 7.04 6.89
C ILE A 55 -6.34 8.11 6.59
N GLU A 56 -6.36 8.65 5.38
CA GLU A 56 -7.34 9.67 4.96
C GLU A 56 -8.76 9.10 4.90
N ALA A 57 -8.92 7.88 4.40
CA ALA A 57 -10.22 7.20 4.35
C ALA A 57 -10.66 6.60 5.70
N GLY A 58 -9.72 6.29 6.59
CA GLY A 58 -9.96 5.60 7.87
C GLY A 58 -10.15 4.09 7.79
N SER A 59 -10.63 3.56 6.66
CA SER A 59 -10.71 2.11 6.40
C SER A 59 -10.74 1.80 4.88
N LEU A 60 -10.50 0.54 4.52
CA LEU A 60 -10.65 0.07 3.13
C LEU A 60 -12.07 0.24 2.61
N THR A 61 -13.08 -0.02 3.45
CA THR A 61 -14.48 0.13 3.05
C THR A 61 -14.81 1.59 2.80
N SER A 62 -14.39 2.48 3.69
CA SER A 62 -14.56 3.93 3.53
C SER A 62 -13.82 4.47 2.31
N LEU A 63 -12.66 3.89 1.96
CA LEU A 63 -11.92 4.27 0.75
C LEU A 63 -12.72 4.01 -0.53
N LEU A 64 -13.57 2.98 -0.55
CA LEU A 64 -14.45 2.69 -1.69
C LEU A 64 -15.58 3.72 -1.85
N ASP A 65 -15.96 4.37 -0.75
CA ASP A 65 -17.03 5.37 -0.72
C ASP A 65 -16.53 6.78 -1.04
N LEU A 66 -15.21 7.00 -1.05
CA LEU A 66 -14.61 8.30 -1.38
C LEU A 66 -14.80 8.63 -2.86
N THR A 67 -15.21 9.87 -3.11
CA THR A 67 -15.27 10.45 -4.45
C THR A 67 -13.93 11.08 -4.84
N ILE A 68 -13.72 11.30 -6.14
CA ILE A 68 -12.51 11.97 -6.65
C ILE A 68 -12.30 13.35 -6.01
N THR A 69 -13.37 14.02 -5.61
CA THR A 69 -13.33 15.33 -4.94
C THR A 69 -12.79 15.30 -3.51
N GLU A 70 -12.70 14.11 -2.90
CA GLU A 70 -12.29 13.92 -1.51
C GLU A 70 -10.87 13.34 -1.38
N LEU A 71 -10.15 13.21 -2.51
CA LEU A 71 -8.78 12.71 -2.64
C LEU A 71 -7.81 13.80 -3.12
#